data_AF-A0A964AFP0-F1
#
_entry.id   AF-A0A964AFP0-F1
#
_cell.length_a   1.000
_cell.length_b   1.000
_cell.length_c   1.000
_cell.angle_alpha   90.00
_cell.angle_beta   90.00
_cell.angle_gamma   90.00
#
_symmetry.space_group_name_H-M   'P 1'
#
loop_
_entity.id
_entity.type
_entity.pdbx_description
1 polymer ?
#
loop_
_entity_poly.entity_id
_entity_poly.type
_entity_poly.pdbx_seq_one_letter_code
_entity_poly.pdbx_strand_id
1 'polypeptide(L)'
;MFFTSFEGVLYENVVELHDRLVSGSDDLLLRGPRWFNDLRVLVNDVVASVDIALSYLYLLAEYAPKAGWKFDREKLGPRHGRRMKDKLAWVHAITGQHLDAREGRAAFDELRELRNHLNHFDPPCVAYSVDDAAHWLNIVPEVGKLLWQVRRCMGEPLSRLLVRWLLLRPVVVVPRDPSRPRPAQLPTAGYSSTRWPQAP
;
A
#
# COMPACT_ATOMS: atom_id res chain seq x y z
N MET A 1 -17.49 -11.52 -19.20
CA MET A 1 -16.59 -10.71 -18.36
C MET A 1 -16.07 -9.57 -19.24
N PHE A 2 -16.62 -8.36 -19.14
CA PHE A 2 -16.36 -7.30 -20.16
C PHE A 2 -15.15 -6.42 -19.88
N PHE A 3 -14.47 -6.56 -18.74
CA PHE A 3 -13.25 -5.83 -18.43
C PHE A 3 -12.28 -6.73 -17.66
N THR A 4 -11.06 -6.91 -18.17
CA THR A 4 -9.93 -7.45 -17.42
C THR A 4 -9.27 -6.30 -16.66
N SER A 5 -9.38 -6.31 -15.33
CA SER A 5 -8.71 -5.34 -14.47
C SER A 5 -7.20 -5.62 -14.46
N PHE A 6 -6.38 -4.57 -14.55
CA PHE A 6 -4.92 -4.65 -14.36
C PHE A 6 -4.52 -5.00 -12.92
N GLU A 7 -5.50 -5.14 -12.01
CA GLU A 7 -5.36 -5.57 -10.62
C GLU A 7 -4.55 -6.86 -10.46
N GLY A 8 -4.75 -7.85 -11.35
CA GLY A 8 -4.00 -9.11 -11.28
C GLY A 8 -2.49 -8.91 -11.45
N VAL A 9 -2.08 -8.08 -12.41
CA VAL A 9 -0.67 -7.78 -12.67
C VAL A 9 -0.04 -7.07 -11.47
N LEU A 10 -0.74 -6.09 -10.90
CA LEU A 10 -0.23 -5.36 -9.75
C LEU A 10 -0.11 -6.24 -8.50
N TYR A 11 -1.07 -7.14 -8.26
CA TYR A 11 -1.00 -8.01 -7.07
C TYR A 11 0.17 -8.99 -7.17
N GLU A 12 0.42 -9.51 -8.37
CA GLU A 12 1.58 -10.35 -8.62
C GLU A 12 2.89 -9.57 -8.43
N ASN A 13 3.01 -8.38 -9.03
CA ASN A 13 4.17 -7.51 -8.85
C ASN A 13 4.43 -7.17 -7.38
N VAL A 14 3.39 -6.82 -6.62
CA VAL A 14 3.53 -6.48 -5.19
C VAL A 14 4.12 -7.66 -4.41
N VAL A 15 3.65 -8.88 -4.67
CA VAL A 15 4.17 -10.08 -4.00
C VAL A 15 5.62 -10.33 -4.40
N GLU A 16 5.92 -10.30 -5.70
CA GLU A 16 7.28 -10.56 -6.20
C GLU A 16 8.29 -9.50 -5.77
N LEU A 17 7.91 -8.22 -5.78
CA LEU A 17 8.78 -7.13 -5.35
C LEU A 17 9.03 -7.19 -3.84
N HIS A 18 8.00 -7.50 -3.04
CA HIS A 18 8.17 -7.69 -1.60
C HIS A 18 9.16 -8.82 -1.31
N ASP A 19 8.95 -10.00 -1.88
CA ASP A 19 9.85 -11.15 -1.70
C ASP A 19 11.28 -10.84 -2.18
N ARG A 20 11.43 -10.10 -3.28
CA ARG A 20 12.74 -9.69 -3.82
C ARG A 20 13.45 -8.69 -2.90
N LEU A 21 12.74 -7.68 -2.39
CA LEU A 21 13.30 -6.67 -1.49
C LEU A 21 13.76 -7.29 -0.17
N VAL A 22 13.01 -8.27 0.34
CA VAL A 22 13.35 -9.01 1.55
C VAL A 22 14.52 -9.97 1.31
N SER A 23 14.47 -10.77 0.24
CA SER A 23 15.51 -11.76 -0.05
C SER A 23 16.83 -11.12 -0.50
N GLY A 24 16.76 -9.92 -1.07
CA GLY A 24 17.90 -9.10 -1.45
C GLY A 24 18.23 -8.01 -0.42
N SER A 25 17.84 -8.16 0.85
CA SER A 25 18.04 -7.12 1.86
C SER A 25 19.50 -6.73 2.08
N ASP A 26 20.44 -7.64 1.82
CA ASP A 26 21.89 -7.36 1.91
C ASP A 26 22.35 -6.33 0.87
N ASP A 27 21.65 -6.26 -0.28
CA ASP A 27 21.91 -5.27 -1.33
C ASP A 27 21.48 -3.86 -0.94
N LEU A 28 20.66 -3.68 0.11
CA LEU A 28 20.32 -2.35 0.64
C LEU A 28 21.60 -1.57 1.01
N LEU A 29 22.57 -2.27 1.60
CA LEU A 29 23.83 -1.68 2.07
C LEU A 29 24.94 -1.66 0.99
N LEU A 30 24.85 -2.55 -0.01
CA LEU A 30 25.90 -2.76 -1.02
C LEU A 30 25.57 -2.18 -2.41
N ARG A 31 24.29 -2.15 -2.80
CA ARG A 31 23.77 -1.76 -4.13
C ARG A 31 22.50 -0.89 -4.01
N GLY A 32 22.54 0.07 -3.09
CA GLY A 32 21.43 0.94 -2.68
C GLY A 32 20.48 1.44 -3.79
N PRO A 33 20.95 1.88 -4.98
CA PRO A 33 20.05 2.42 -6.00
C PRO A 33 19.04 1.43 -6.58
N ARG A 34 19.42 0.15 -6.77
CA ARG A 34 18.52 -0.84 -7.37
C ARG A 34 17.45 -1.27 -6.37
N TRP A 35 17.87 -1.60 -5.15
CA TRP A 35 16.95 -1.95 -4.07
C TRP A 35 15.97 -0.80 -3.81
N PHE A 36 16.46 0.44 -3.76
CA PHE A 36 15.61 1.62 -3.57
C PHE A 36 14.59 1.82 -4.71
N ASN A 37 15.00 1.60 -5.96
CA ASN A 37 14.07 1.68 -7.09
C ASN A 37 12.98 0.60 -7.00
N ASP A 38 13.33 -0.64 -6.63
CA ASP A 38 12.34 -1.71 -6.42
C ASP A 38 11.36 -1.35 -5.28
N LEU A 39 11.84 -0.73 -4.19
CA LEU A 39 10.97 -0.20 -3.13
C LEU A 39 10.02 0.86 -3.67
N ARG A 40 10.52 1.81 -4.46
CA ARG A 40 9.69 2.85 -5.06
C ARG A 40 8.63 2.25 -5.98
N VAL A 41 8.96 1.22 -6.77
CA VAL A 41 7.98 0.53 -7.62
C VAL A 41 6.94 -0.20 -6.77
N LEU A 42 7.35 -0.94 -5.73
CA LEU A 42 6.44 -1.61 -4.81
C LEU A 42 5.42 -0.63 -4.21
N VAL A 43 5.89 0.50 -3.68
CA VAL A 43 5.03 1.51 -3.06
C VAL A 43 4.05 2.10 -4.09
N ASN A 44 4.48 2.32 -5.33
CA ASN A 44 3.60 2.77 -6.41
C ASN A 44 2.51 1.74 -6.74
N ASP A 45 2.89 0.46 -6.88
CA ASP A 45 1.97 -0.62 -7.25
C ASP A 45 0.94 -0.90 -6.14
N VAL A 46 1.35 -0.80 -4.87
CA VAL A 46 0.43 -0.90 -3.72
C VAL A 46 -0.62 0.20 -3.75
N VAL A 47 -0.21 1.45 -3.97
CA VAL A 47 -1.14 2.59 -4.00
C VAL A 47 -2.04 2.54 -5.24
N ALA A 48 -1.49 2.17 -6.40
CA ALA A 48 -2.24 2.02 -7.65
C ALA A 48 -3.32 0.92 -7.54
N SER A 49 -3.01 -0.18 -6.85
CA SER A 49 -3.94 -1.29 -6.62
C SER A 49 -5.25 -0.85 -5.97
N VAL A 50 -5.18 0.04 -4.96
CA VAL A 50 -6.37 0.58 -4.29
C VAL A 50 -7.17 1.49 -5.22
N ASP A 51 -6.49 2.36 -5.98
CA ASP A 51 -7.17 3.26 -6.93
C ASP A 51 -7.90 2.50 -8.04
N ILE A 52 -7.27 1.44 -8.55
CA ILE A 52 -7.85 0.56 -9.56
C ILE A 52 -9.04 -0.21 -9.00
N ALA A 53 -8.95 -0.76 -7.79
CA ALA A 53 -10.06 -1.48 -7.16
C ALA A 53 -11.29 -0.57 -6.97
N LEU A 54 -11.11 0.67 -6.52
CA LEU A 54 -12.20 1.64 -6.36
C LEU A 54 -12.77 2.12 -7.71
N SER A 55 -11.90 2.28 -8.71
CA SER A 55 -12.33 2.62 -10.07
C SER A 55 -13.09 1.47 -10.73
N TYR A 56 -12.71 0.22 -10.43
CA TYR A 56 -13.41 -0.98 -10.87
C TYR A 56 -14.79 -1.10 -10.22
N LEU A 57 -14.90 -0.83 -8.92
CA LEU A 57 -16.19 -0.71 -8.23
C LEU A 57 -17.09 0.33 -8.92
N TYR A 58 -16.56 1.53 -9.21
CA TYR A 58 -17.32 2.58 -9.89
C TYR A 58 -17.85 2.10 -11.25
N LEU A 59 -16.98 1.48 -12.06
CA LEU A 59 -17.37 0.95 -13.38
C LEU A 59 -18.39 -0.18 -13.30
N LEU A 60 -18.22 -1.10 -12.36
CA LEU A 60 -19.19 -2.17 -12.13
C LEU A 60 -20.53 -1.58 -11.74
N ALA A 61 -20.58 -0.56 -10.89
CA ALA A 61 -21.82 0.09 -10.52
C ALA A 61 -22.51 0.83 -11.67
N GLU A 62 -21.73 1.42 -12.58
CA GLU A 62 -22.26 2.14 -13.75
C GLU A 62 -22.79 1.18 -14.84
N TYR A 63 -22.04 0.12 -15.14
CA TYR A 63 -22.28 -0.70 -16.34
C TYR A 63 -22.80 -2.11 -16.05
N ALA A 64 -22.63 -2.63 -14.84
CA ALA A 64 -23.03 -3.98 -14.45
C ALA A 64 -23.39 -4.07 -12.96
N PRO A 65 -24.33 -3.26 -12.46
CA PRO A 65 -24.61 -3.17 -11.03
C PRO A 65 -25.15 -4.49 -10.48
N LYS A 66 -24.68 -4.86 -9.30
CA LYS A 66 -25.24 -5.99 -8.55
C LYS A 66 -26.57 -5.60 -7.89
N ALA A 67 -27.36 -6.60 -7.49
CA ALA A 67 -28.60 -6.38 -6.77
C ALA A 67 -28.37 -5.53 -5.50
N GLY A 68 -29.19 -4.50 -5.32
CA GLY A 68 -29.11 -3.56 -4.19
C GLY A 68 -28.07 -2.44 -4.33
N TRP A 69 -27.22 -2.47 -5.35
CA TRP A 69 -26.28 -1.38 -5.59
C TRP A 69 -26.99 -0.12 -6.08
N LYS A 70 -26.48 1.04 -5.69
CA LYS A 70 -27.00 2.35 -6.09
C LYS A 70 -25.93 3.10 -6.86
N PHE A 71 -26.24 3.53 -8.08
CA PHE A 71 -25.34 4.37 -8.87
C PHE A 71 -26.01 5.70 -9.17
N ASP A 72 -25.41 6.78 -8.68
CA ASP A 72 -25.85 8.14 -8.91
C ASP A 72 -24.62 8.97 -9.27
N ARG A 73 -24.45 9.26 -10.57
CA ARG A 73 -23.26 9.94 -11.09
C ARG A 73 -23.12 11.36 -10.55
N GLU A 74 -24.23 12.04 -10.23
CA GLU A 74 -24.19 13.40 -9.69
C GLU A 74 -23.64 13.38 -8.25
N LYS A 75 -24.06 12.41 -7.44
CA LYS A 75 -23.54 12.23 -6.07
C LYS A 75 -22.13 11.67 -6.03
N LEU A 76 -21.83 10.68 -6.88
CA LEU A 76 -20.52 10.02 -6.94
C LEU A 76 -19.46 10.88 -7.63
N GLY A 77 -19.87 11.83 -8.47
CA GLY A 77 -19.01 12.69 -9.28
C GLY A 77 -18.19 11.93 -10.33
N PRO A 78 -17.19 12.58 -10.95
CA PRO A 78 -16.39 11.97 -12.01
C PRO A 78 -15.48 10.87 -11.46
N ARG A 79 -15.18 9.87 -12.29
CA ARG A 79 -14.26 8.76 -11.96
C ARG A 79 -12.81 9.22 -11.77
N HIS A 80 -12.38 10.22 -12.54
CA HIS A 80 -11.00 10.70 -12.58
C HIS A 80 -10.81 12.03 -11.83
N GLY A 81 -9.57 12.33 -11.44
CA GLY A 81 -9.22 13.60 -10.79
C GLY A 81 -9.80 13.79 -9.38
N ARG A 82 -10.40 12.74 -8.79
CA ARG A 82 -10.94 12.79 -7.43
C ARG A 82 -9.92 12.42 -6.38
N ARG A 83 -10.13 13.01 -5.20
CA ARG A 83 -9.38 12.69 -3.98
C ARG A 83 -9.67 11.25 -3.57
N MET A 84 -8.65 10.57 -3.05
CA MET A 84 -8.79 9.18 -2.61
C MET A 84 -9.83 9.00 -1.49
N LYS A 85 -9.97 9.98 -0.59
CA LYS A 85 -11.02 10.01 0.43
C LYS A 85 -12.42 9.90 -0.19
N ASP A 86 -12.65 10.59 -1.31
CA ASP A 86 -13.94 10.58 -2.00
C ASP A 86 -14.17 9.24 -2.69
N LYS A 87 -13.13 8.65 -3.29
CA LYS A 87 -13.21 7.33 -3.91
C LYS A 87 -13.55 6.25 -2.89
N LEU A 88 -13.00 6.33 -1.68
CA LEU A 88 -13.35 5.40 -0.60
C LEU A 88 -14.80 5.55 -0.13
N ALA A 89 -15.37 6.75 -0.20
CA ALA A 89 -16.78 6.97 0.11
C ALA A 89 -17.72 6.30 -0.92
N TRP A 90 -17.23 6.01 -2.13
CA TRP A 90 -18.00 5.25 -3.13
C TRP A 90 -18.38 3.86 -2.64
N VAL A 91 -17.55 3.22 -1.80
CA VAL A 91 -17.85 1.88 -1.26
C VAL A 91 -19.21 1.86 -0.59
N HIS A 92 -19.43 2.76 0.37
CA HIS A 92 -20.72 2.86 1.06
C HIS A 92 -21.82 3.42 0.15
N ALA A 93 -21.52 4.45 -0.64
CA ALA A 93 -22.52 5.06 -1.52
C ALA A 93 -23.10 4.09 -2.55
N ILE A 94 -22.27 3.17 -3.07
CA ILE A 94 -22.65 2.17 -4.07
C ILE A 94 -23.24 0.92 -3.42
N THR A 95 -22.52 0.32 -2.46
CA THR A 95 -22.87 -1.00 -1.94
C THR A 95 -23.83 -0.95 -0.74
N GLY A 96 -23.98 0.23 -0.12
CA GLY A 96 -24.69 0.39 1.15
C GLY A 96 -23.95 -0.18 2.36
N GLN A 97 -22.76 -0.77 2.18
CA GLN A 97 -21.98 -1.37 3.27
C GLN A 97 -20.92 -0.41 3.80
N HIS A 98 -20.69 -0.46 5.12
CA HIS A 98 -19.62 0.30 5.76
C HIS A 98 -18.28 -0.44 5.62
N LEU A 99 -17.26 0.29 5.18
CA LEU A 99 -15.90 -0.22 5.07
C LEU A 99 -15.21 -0.18 6.45
N ASP A 100 -15.10 -1.34 7.11
CA ASP A 100 -14.31 -1.49 8.33
C ASP A 100 -12.84 -1.76 7.98
N ALA A 101 -12.05 -0.69 7.82
CA ALA A 101 -10.68 -0.79 7.35
C ALA A 101 -9.73 0.23 8.00
N ARG A 102 -9.88 0.48 9.31
CA ARG A 102 -9.09 1.51 10.01
C ARG A 102 -7.57 1.31 9.85
N GLU A 103 -7.08 0.11 10.11
CA GLU A 103 -5.65 -0.22 10.02
C GLU A 103 -5.14 -0.14 8.57
N GLY A 104 -5.84 -0.80 7.65
CA GLY A 104 -5.49 -0.76 6.23
C GLY A 104 -5.57 0.64 5.62
N ARG A 105 -6.48 1.49 6.12
CA ARG A 105 -6.58 2.90 5.73
C ARG A 105 -5.36 3.70 6.21
N ALA A 106 -4.93 3.52 7.46
CA ALA A 106 -3.76 4.18 8.00
C ALA A 106 -2.49 3.78 7.23
N ALA A 107 -2.30 2.47 7.01
CA ALA A 107 -1.18 1.94 6.22
C ALA A 107 -1.19 2.48 4.78
N PHE A 108 -2.37 2.51 4.14
CA PHE A 108 -2.50 3.05 2.79
C PHE A 108 -2.17 4.55 2.73
N ASP A 109 -2.67 5.35 3.69
CA ASP A 109 -2.38 6.79 3.72
C ASP A 109 -0.89 7.05 3.96
N GLU A 110 -0.23 6.26 4.82
CA GLU A 110 1.23 6.32 5.01
C GLU A 110 2.00 5.99 3.72
N LEU A 111 1.70 4.86 3.07
CA LEU A 111 2.36 4.47 1.82
C LEU A 111 2.05 5.45 0.68
N ARG A 112 0.90 6.11 0.69
CA ARG A 112 0.54 7.14 -0.29
C ARG A 112 1.39 8.39 -0.12
N GLU A 113 1.64 8.83 1.11
CA GLU A 113 2.55 9.95 1.38
C GLU A 113 4.00 9.57 1.04
N LEU A 114 4.44 8.35 1.40
CA LEU A 114 5.75 7.82 1.00
C LEU A 114 5.90 7.83 -0.52
N ARG A 115 4.92 7.30 -1.27
CA ARG A 115 4.90 7.33 -2.74
C ARG A 115 5.08 8.75 -3.27
N ASN A 116 4.33 9.72 -2.71
CA ASN A 116 4.41 11.11 -3.14
C ASN A 116 5.83 11.64 -2.97
N HIS A 117 6.45 11.39 -1.82
CA HIS A 117 7.82 11.81 -1.56
C HIS A 117 8.83 11.11 -2.48
N LEU A 118 8.76 9.78 -2.64
CA LEU A 118 9.70 9.03 -3.48
C LEU A 118 9.60 9.35 -4.98
N ASN A 119 8.45 9.82 -5.45
CA ASN A 119 8.25 10.18 -6.85
C ASN A 119 8.65 11.63 -7.16
N HIS A 120 8.42 12.56 -6.23
CA HIS A 120 8.66 13.98 -6.46
C HIS A 120 9.96 14.48 -5.83
N PHE A 121 10.55 13.72 -4.91
CA PHE A 121 11.65 14.17 -4.06
C PHE A 121 11.33 15.54 -3.45
N ASP A 122 10.18 15.62 -2.76
CA ASP A 122 9.77 16.80 -2.02
C ASP A 122 9.51 16.43 -0.55
N PRO A 123 10.44 16.77 0.38
CA PRO A 123 11.67 17.55 0.18
C PRO A 123 12.75 16.84 -0.69
N PRO A 124 13.72 17.59 -1.27
CA PRO A 124 14.71 17.11 -2.27
C PRO A 124 15.76 16.14 -1.73
N CYS A 125 15.55 15.58 -0.55
CA CYS A 125 16.37 14.53 0.02
C CYS A 125 15.49 13.41 0.59
N VAL A 126 15.96 12.18 0.44
CA VAL A 126 15.39 11.00 1.09
C VAL A 126 16.51 10.37 1.89
N ALA A 127 16.35 10.31 3.20
CA ALA A 127 17.26 9.63 4.10
C ALA A 127 16.45 8.70 5.00
N TYR A 128 16.64 7.39 4.86
CA TYR A 128 15.88 6.37 5.59
C TYR A 128 16.82 5.31 6.16
N SER A 129 16.37 4.65 7.23
CA SER A 129 17.05 3.54 7.88
C SER A 129 16.51 2.19 7.39
N VAL A 130 17.23 1.11 7.73
CA VAL A 130 16.77 -0.26 7.49
C VAL A 130 15.43 -0.54 8.19
N ASP A 131 15.14 0.12 9.30
CA ASP A 131 13.90 -0.06 10.05
C ASP A 131 12.72 0.66 9.41
N ASP A 132 12.96 1.82 8.77
CA ASP A 132 11.90 2.44 7.96
C ASP A 132 11.52 1.52 6.81
N ALA A 133 12.52 0.98 6.12
CA ALA A 133 12.33 0.02 5.04
C ALA A 133 11.54 -1.21 5.53
N ALA A 134 11.94 -1.80 6.66
CA ALA A 134 11.24 -2.94 7.24
C ALA A 134 9.81 -2.59 7.67
N HIS A 135 9.60 -1.41 8.26
CA HIS A 135 8.27 -0.91 8.63
C HIS A 135 7.38 -0.76 7.40
N TRP A 136 7.85 -0.08 6.34
CA TRP A 136 7.12 0.08 5.09
C TRP A 136 6.75 -1.26 4.46
N LEU A 137 7.68 -2.22 4.43
CA LEU A 137 7.41 -3.58 3.94
C LEU A 137 6.39 -4.33 4.80
N ASN A 138 6.35 -4.09 6.11
CA ASN A 138 5.42 -4.72 7.05
C ASN A 138 4.01 -4.12 7.01
N ILE A 139 3.83 -2.89 6.53
CA ILE A 139 2.49 -2.29 6.36
C ILE A 139 1.87 -2.59 4.98
N VAL A 140 2.62 -3.15 4.03
CA VAL A 140 2.09 -3.61 2.73
C VAL A 140 0.92 -4.60 2.87
N PRO A 141 0.97 -5.64 3.73
CA PRO A 141 -0.14 -6.57 3.93
C PRO A 141 -1.41 -5.90 4.47
N GLU A 142 -1.29 -4.83 5.26
CA GLU A 142 -2.43 -4.07 5.78
C GLU A 142 -3.23 -3.40 4.65
N VAL A 143 -2.56 -2.95 3.59
CA VAL A 143 -3.24 -2.46 2.38
C VAL A 143 -3.93 -3.61 1.63
N GLY A 144 -3.35 -4.81 1.65
CA GLY A 144 -4.01 -6.03 1.19
C GLY A 144 -5.32 -6.28 1.96
N LYS A 145 -5.32 -6.08 3.29
CA LYS A 145 -6.56 -6.18 4.10
C LYS A 145 -7.58 -5.12 3.71
N LEU A 146 -7.17 -3.88 3.43
CA LEU A 146 -8.07 -2.84 2.91
C LEU A 146 -8.74 -3.29 1.60
N LEU A 147 -7.95 -3.81 0.64
CA LEU A 147 -8.47 -4.35 -0.63
C LEU A 147 -9.46 -5.49 -0.39
N TRP A 148 -9.16 -6.39 0.55
CA TRP A 148 -10.08 -7.45 0.94
C TRP A 148 -11.40 -6.89 1.48
N GLN A 149 -11.37 -5.90 2.38
CA GLN A 149 -12.60 -5.32 2.92
C GLN A 149 -13.42 -4.62 1.83
N VAL A 150 -12.78 -3.95 0.86
CA VAL A 150 -13.49 -3.41 -0.33
C VAL A 150 -14.18 -4.54 -1.11
N ARG A 151 -13.48 -5.64 -1.39
CA ARG A 151 -14.07 -6.79 -2.09
C ARG A 151 -15.21 -7.44 -1.31
N ARG A 152 -15.13 -7.50 0.03
CA ARG A 152 -16.25 -7.96 0.88
C ARG A 152 -17.47 -7.08 0.73
N CYS A 153 -17.31 -5.75 0.75
CA CYS A 153 -18.41 -4.82 0.53
C CYS A 153 -19.05 -5.01 -0.86
N MET A 154 -18.25 -5.40 -1.85
CA MET A 154 -18.72 -5.72 -3.20
C MET A 154 -19.38 -7.09 -3.32
N GLY A 155 -19.32 -7.95 -2.30
CA GLY A 155 -19.72 -9.36 -2.40
C GLY A 155 -18.88 -10.13 -3.41
N GLU A 156 -17.58 -9.81 -3.52
CA GLU A 156 -16.61 -10.49 -4.38
C GLU A 156 -15.75 -11.47 -3.56
N PRO A 157 -15.40 -12.64 -4.11
CA PRO A 157 -14.51 -13.58 -3.42
C PRO A 157 -13.07 -13.07 -3.36
N LEU A 158 -12.28 -13.64 -2.45
CA LEU A 158 -10.82 -13.48 -2.44
C LEU A 158 -10.22 -14.05 -3.72
N SER A 159 -9.32 -13.30 -4.34
CA SER A 159 -8.49 -13.83 -5.43
C SER A 159 -7.25 -14.54 -4.85
N ARG A 160 -6.74 -15.54 -5.57
CA ARG A 160 -5.49 -16.23 -5.19
C ARG A 160 -4.32 -15.27 -4.98
N LEU A 161 -4.22 -14.23 -5.81
CA LEU A 161 -3.17 -13.23 -5.71
C LEU A 161 -3.32 -12.34 -4.47
N LEU A 162 -4.55 -11.95 -4.13
CA LEU A 162 -4.80 -11.21 -2.89
C LEU A 162 -4.49 -12.06 -1.65
N VAL A 163 -4.79 -13.37 -1.69
CA VAL A 163 -4.38 -14.29 -0.62
C VAL A 163 -2.86 -14.31 -0.46
N ARG A 164 -2.09 -14.37 -1.55
CA ARG A 164 -0.62 -14.31 -1.49
C ARG A 164 -0.14 -13.00 -0.86
N TRP A 165 -0.73 -11.87 -1.24
CA TRP A 165 -0.41 -10.57 -0.65
C TRP A 165 -0.72 -10.55 0.85
N LEU A 166 -1.91 -11.01 1.27
CA LEU A 166 -2.30 -11.07 2.67
C LEU A 166 -1.38 -11.96 3.53
N LEU A 167 -0.69 -12.91 2.90
CA LEU A 167 0.21 -13.87 3.55
C LEU A 167 1.70 -13.52 3.40
N LEU A 168 2.03 -12.30 2.94
CA LEU A 168 3.42 -11.84 2.93
C LEU A 168 4.02 -11.95 4.34
N ARG A 169 5.26 -12.44 4.40
CA ARG A 169 5.93 -12.73 5.66
C ARG A 169 6.32 -11.44 6.39
N PRO A 170 6.21 -11.40 7.73
CA PRO A 170 6.76 -10.29 8.51
C PRO A 170 8.26 -10.12 8.25
N VAL A 171 8.68 -8.87 8.11
CA VAL A 171 10.06 -8.46 7.91
C VAL A 171 10.67 -8.09 9.25
N VAL A 172 11.80 -8.69 9.59
CA VAL A 172 12.54 -8.42 10.83
C VAL A 172 13.94 -7.96 10.47
N VAL A 173 14.37 -6.85 11.07
CA VAL A 173 15.74 -6.34 10.89
C VAL A 173 16.70 -7.20 11.69
N VAL A 174 17.70 -7.76 11.01
CA VAL A 174 18.77 -8.55 11.65
C VAL A 174 20.08 -7.76 11.56
N PRO A 175 20.63 -7.29 12.70
CA PRO A 175 21.89 -6.56 12.69
C PRO A 175 23.07 -7.49 12.34
N ARG A 176 24.01 -6.99 11.54
CA ARG A 176 25.24 -7.72 11.18
C ARG A 176 26.12 -8.02 12.40
N ASP A 177 26.14 -7.11 13.37
CA ASP A 177 26.88 -7.25 14.63
C ASP A 177 25.95 -6.88 15.80
N PRO A 178 25.35 -7.86 16.49
CA PRO A 178 24.46 -7.62 17.63
C PRO A 178 25.15 -6.93 18.82
N SER A 179 26.49 -6.95 18.87
CA SER A 179 27.26 -6.38 19.99
C SER A 179 27.47 -4.87 19.86
N ARG A 180 27.19 -4.29 18.68
CA ARG A 180 27.29 -2.84 18.46
C ARG A 180 25.92 -2.19 18.59
N PRO A 181 25.65 -1.42 19.66
CA PRO A 181 24.41 -0.68 19.77
C PRO A 181 24.32 0.33 18.63
N ARG A 182 23.14 0.44 18.03
CA ARG A 182 22.88 1.40 16.96
C ARG A 182 23.04 2.84 17.50
N PRO A 183 23.68 3.77 16.75
CA PRO A 183 23.78 5.16 17.17
C PRO A 183 22.40 5.76 17.43
N ALA A 184 22.27 6.48 18.56
CA ALA A 184 21.05 7.22 18.88
C ALA A 184 20.83 8.30 17.82
N GLN A 185 19.61 8.40 17.32
CA GLN A 185 19.30 9.34 16.26
C GLN A 185 19.00 10.73 16.80
N LEU A 186 19.53 11.77 16.14
CA LEU A 186 19.29 13.15 16.53
C LEU A 186 17.82 13.55 16.27
N PRO A 187 17.19 14.39 17.12
CA PRO A 187 15.81 14.82 16.94
C PRO A 187 15.55 15.51 15.58
N THR A 188 16.60 16.06 14.98
CA THR A 188 16.57 16.89 13.76
C THR A 188 17.06 16.16 12.50
N ALA A 189 17.39 14.86 12.57
CA ALA A 189 17.91 14.10 11.43
C ALA A 189 17.00 12.92 11.06
N GLY A 190 16.63 12.78 9.79
CA GLY A 190 15.85 11.64 9.24
C GLY A 190 14.32 11.74 9.39
N TYR A 191 13.60 10.70 8.98
CA TYR A 191 12.15 10.56 9.20
C TYR A 191 11.83 10.25 10.67
N SER A 192 10.60 10.53 11.13
CA SER A 192 10.19 10.19 12.52
C SER A 192 10.33 8.70 12.84
N SER A 193 10.24 7.82 11.84
CA SER A 193 10.41 6.37 11.90
C SER A 193 11.86 5.91 12.12
N THR A 194 12.84 6.78 11.88
CA THR A 194 14.24 6.49 12.16
C THR A 194 14.61 6.65 13.64
N ARG A 195 13.71 7.23 14.44
CA ARG A 195 13.91 7.51 15.87
C ARG A 195 13.76 6.22 16.68
N TRP A 196 14.86 5.73 17.23
CA TRP A 196 14.87 4.55 18.10
C TRP A 196 14.22 4.86 19.46
N PRO A 197 13.48 3.93 20.10
CA PRO A 197 13.03 4.10 21.48
C PRO A 197 14.24 4.34 22.38
N GLN A 198 14.22 5.38 23.21
CA GLN A 198 15.24 5.50 24.25
C GLN A 198 15.05 4.32 25.20
N ALA A 199 16.06 3.46 25.32
CA ALA A 199 16.07 2.43 26.35
C ALA A 199 15.89 3.11 27.72
N PRO A 200 15.09 2.53 28.63
CA PRO A 200 14.93 3.07 29.98
C PRO A 200 16.27 3.14 30.74
#